data_AF-A0A377TVT4-F1
#
_entry.id   AF-A0A377TVT4-F1
#
_cell.length_a   1.000
_cell.length_b   1.000
_cell.length_c   1.000
_cell.angle_alpha   90.00
_cell.angle_beta   90.00
_cell.angle_gamma   90.00
#
_symmetry.space_group_name_H-M   'P 1'
#
loop_
_entity.id
_entity.type
_entity.pdbx_description
1 polymer ?
#
loop_
_entity_poly.entity_id
_entity_poly.type
_entity_poly.pdbx_seq_one_letter_code
_entity_poly.pdbx_strand_id
1 'polypeptide(L)' 'MDGNYVRNITLSPFFIENLKKITTVPIDVHLMVNHPEDIIPMCLEAGADIISFHPETANNKIFRLLNQIKDAGKKCGWC' A
#
# COMPACT_ATOMS: atom_id res chain seq x y z
N MET A 1 2.19 -4.83 7.18
CA MET A 1 3.13 -5.88 7.62
C MET A 1 2.38 -7.20 7.63
N ASP A 2 2.88 -8.23 6.96
CA ASP A 2 2.16 -9.50 6.73
C ASP A 2 2.65 -10.69 7.58
N GLY A 3 3.59 -10.47 8.50
CA GLY A 3 4.20 -11.55 9.29
C GLY A 3 5.22 -12.42 8.54
N ASN A 4 5.33 -12.27 7.21
CA ASN A 4 6.19 -13.09 6.36
C ASN A 4 7.39 -12.29 5.83
N TYR A 5 7.14 -11.13 5.22
CA TYR A 5 8.18 -10.20 4.78
C TYR A 5 8.93 -9.61 5.98
N VAL A 6 8.18 -9.26 7.02
CA VAL A 6 8.70 -8.89 8.34
C VAL A 6 8.07 -9.79 9.40
N ARG A 7 8.84 -10.17 10.44
CA ARG A 7 8.35 -11.00 11.56
C ARG A 7 7.48 -10.21 12.55
N ASN A 8 6.49 -9.49 12.01
CA ASN A 8 5.52 -8.71 12.77
C ASN A 8 4.21 -8.53 11.97
N ILE A 9 3.10 -8.36 12.66
CA ILE A 9 1.78 -8.08 12.09
C ILE A 9 1.26 -6.81 12.77
N THR A 10 0.84 -5.82 11.97
CA THR A 10 0.43 -4.51 12.49
C THR A 10 -0.87 -4.04 11.83
N LEU A 11 -0.78 -3.01 11.00
CA LEU A 11 -1.92 -2.33 10.39
C LEU A 11 -2.43 -3.06 9.14
N SER A 12 -3.72 -2.92 8.90
CA SER A 12 -4.44 -3.49 7.74
C SER A 12 -5.27 -2.39 7.04
N PRO A 13 -5.81 -2.66 5.83
CA PRO A 13 -6.67 -1.72 5.13
C PRO A 13 -7.87 -1.20 5.96
N PHE A 14 -8.37 -2.01 6.91
CA PHE A 14 -9.41 -1.60 7.84
C PHE A 14 -9.03 -0.35 8.65
N PHE A 15 -7.76 -0.19 9.05
CA PHE A 15 -7.31 1.00 9.77
C PHE A 15 -7.32 2.23 8.87
N ILE A 16 -6.95 2.08 7.59
CA ILE A 16 -6.96 3.18 6.61
C ILE A 16 -8.39 3.70 6.47
N GLU A 17 -9.37 2.82 6.29
CA GLU A 17 -10.78 3.20 6.10
C GLU A 17 -11.32 3.98 7.30
N ASN A 18 -10.99 3.55 8.52
CA ASN A 18 -11.43 4.23 9.74
C ASN A 18 -10.72 5.56 9.96
N LEU A 19 -9.41 5.64 9.69
CA LEU A 19 -8.66 6.88 9.80
C LEU A 19 -9.13 7.90 8.77
N LYS A 20 -9.43 7.47 7.54
CA LYS A 20 -9.87 8.37 6.46
C LYS A 20 -11.18 9.10 6.78
N LYS A 21 -12.02 8.54 7.65
CA LYS A 21 -13.28 9.18 8.11
C LYS A 21 -13.04 10.38 9.03
N ILE A 22 -11.88 10.47 9.68
CA ILE A 22 -11.61 11.46 10.73
C ILE A 22 -10.42 12.38 10.43
N THR A 23 -9.60 12.06 9.41
CA THR A 23 -8.43 12.86 9.03
C THR A 23 -8.57 13.45 7.63
N THR A 24 -8.09 14.67 7.47
CA THR A 24 -7.88 15.32 6.17
C THR A 24 -6.43 15.28 5.72
N VAL A 25 -5.52 14.86 6.61
CA VAL A 25 -4.09 14.70 6.31
C VAL A 25 -3.91 13.46 5.42
N PRO A 26 -3.06 13.53 4.37
CA PRO A 26 -2.81 12.39 3.50
C PRO A 26 -2.32 11.15 4.26
N ILE A 27 -2.89 9.98 3.94
CA ILE A 27 -2.47 8.69 4.52
C ILE A 27 -1.42 8.05 3.61
N ASP A 28 -0.22 7.86 4.14
CA ASP A 28 0.87 7.13 3.50
C ASP A 28 0.90 5.68 3.99
N VAL A 29 0.85 4.74 3.04
CA VAL A 29 0.81 3.31 3.30
C VAL A 29 2.14 2.70 2.88
N HIS A 30 2.89 2.25 3.89
CA HIS A 30 4.11 1.49 3.69
C HIS A 30 3.82 -0.02 3.71
N LEU A 31 3.91 -0.64 2.54
CA LEU A 31 3.68 -2.06 2.33
C LEU A 31 4.96 -2.87 2.56
N MET A 32 5.10 -3.35 3.79
CA MET A 32 6.03 -4.40 4.19
C MET A 32 5.35 -5.77 4.05
N VAL A 33 5.17 -6.24 2.80
CA VAL A 33 4.48 -7.50 2.47
C VAL A 33 5.15 -8.19 1.28
N ASN A 34 5.08 -9.52 1.22
CA ASN A 34 5.67 -10.32 0.13
C ASN A 34 4.89 -10.22 -1.18
N HIS A 35 3.58 -9.99 -1.11
CA HIS A 35 2.68 -9.92 -2.27
C HIS A 35 1.96 -8.56 -2.32
N PRO A 36 2.66 -7.47 -2.69
CA PRO A 36 2.04 -6.14 -2.73
C PRO A 36 0.88 -6.07 -3.74
N GLU A 37 0.89 -6.88 -4.80
CA GLU A 37 -0.18 -6.94 -5.81
C GLU A 37 -1.56 -7.23 -5.24
N ASP A 38 -1.64 -7.98 -4.14
CA ASP A 38 -2.90 -8.38 -3.52
C ASP A 38 -3.40 -7.29 -2.55
N ILE A 39 -2.48 -6.51 -1.98
CA ILE A 39 -2.76 -5.54 -0.92
C ILE A 39 -2.99 -4.13 -1.48
N ILE A 40 -2.31 -3.76 -2.58
CA ILE A 40 -2.46 -2.44 -3.22
C ILE A 40 -3.92 -2.12 -3.56
N PRO A 41 -4.71 -2.99 -4.23
CA PRO A 41 -6.11 -2.71 -4.54
C PRO A 41 -6.92 -2.40 -3.27
N MET A 42 -6.74 -3.21 -2.22
CA MET A 42 -7.44 -3.04 -0.95
C MET A 42 -7.09 -1.72 -0.26
N CYS A 43 -5.82 -1.30 -0.32
CA CYS A 43 -5.38 -0.02 0.23
C CYS A 43 -5.94 1.17 -0.56
N LEU A 44 -6.01 1.07 -1.89
CA LEU A 44 -6.63 2.09 -2.74
C LEU A 44 -8.11 2.25 -2.42
N GLU A 45 -8.85 1.14 -2.32
CA GLU A 45 -10.27 1.12 -1.95
C GLU A 45 -10.51 1.69 -0.54
N ALA A 46 -9.63 1.40 0.41
CA ALA A 46 -9.70 1.93 1.77
C ALA A 46 -9.39 3.44 1.87
N GLY A 47 -8.94 4.08 0.79
CA GLY A 47 -8.72 5.53 0.73
C GLY A 47 -7.28 5.98 0.98
N ALA A 48 -6.29 5.13 0.73
CA ALA A 48 -4.88 5.52 0.76
C ALA A 48 -4.57 6.67 -0.23
N ASP A 49 -3.68 7.58 0.16
CA ASP A 49 -3.27 8.71 -0.68
C ASP A 49 -1.89 8.49 -1.30
N ILE A 50 -1.01 7.81 -0.56
CA ILE A 50 0.34 7.44 -0.96
C ILE A 50 0.53 5.96 -0.67
N ILE A 51 1.10 5.21 -1.62
CA ILE A 51 1.45 3.80 -1.42
C ILE A 51 2.92 3.60 -1.78
N SER A 52 3.69 3.11 -0.81
CA SER A 52 5.09 2.76 -0.97
C SER A 52 5.30 1.29 -0.69
N PHE A 53 6.00 0.58 -1.58
CA PHE A 53 6.31 -0.84 -1.42
C PHE A 53 7.78 -1.12 -1.74
N HIS A 54 8.26 -2.24 -1.24
CA HIS A 54 9.62 -2.70 -1.40
C HIS A 54 9.85 -3.29 -2.81
N PRO A 55 10.78 -2.74 -3.63
CA PRO A 55 11.00 -3.20 -5.00
C PRO A 55 11.30 -4.70 -5.12
N GLU A 56 11.97 -5.27 -4.13
CA GLU A 56 12.33 -6.69 -4.08
C GLU A 56 11.13 -7.63 -3.99
N THR A 57 9.97 -7.16 -3.51
CA THR A 57 8.76 -7.99 -3.40
C THR A 57 7.95 -8.01 -4.69
N ALA A 58 8.11 -6.98 -5.53
CA ALA A 58 7.34 -6.79 -6.75
C ALA A 58 7.95 -7.47 -7.98
N ASN A 59 9.18 -8.01 -7.91
CA ASN A 59 9.84 -8.77 -8.98
C ASN A 59 9.68 -8.11 -10.38
N ASN A 60 9.09 -8.82 -11.35
CA ASN A 60 8.84 -8.34 -12.71
C ASN A 60 7.56 -7.49 -12.85
N LYS A 61 6.82 -7.24 -11.77
CA LYS A 61 5.53 -6.52 -11.75
C LYS A 61 5.67 -5.06 -11.35
N ILE A 62 6.87 -4.58 -10.99
CA ILE A 62 7.10 -3.22 -10.47
C ILE A 62 6.39 -2.14 -11.29
N PHE A 63 6.64 -2.09 -12.61
CA PHE A 63 6.02 -1.08 -13.47
C PHE A 63 4.50 -1.16 -13.53
N ARG A 64 3.94 -2.38 -13.53
CA ARG A 64 2.50 -2.61 -13.51
C ARG A 64 1.87 -2.08 -12.21
N LEU A 65 2.49 -2.35 -11.07
CA LEU A 65 2.02 -1.89 -9.77
C LEU A 65 2.12 -0.36 -9.63
N LEU A 66 3.22 0.23 -10.10
CA LEU A 66 3.37 1.69 -10.11
C LEU A 66 2.32 2.36 -10.99
N ASN A 67 2.06 1.83 -12.19
CA ASN A 67 1.03 2.37 -13.07
C ASN A 67 -0.36 2.22 -12.44
N GLN A 68 -0.67 1.08 -11.83
CA GLN A 68 -1.94 0.88 -11.13
C GLN A 68 -2.20 1.94 -10.05
N ILE A 69 -1.19 2.31 -9.26
CA ILE A 69 -1.31 3.35 -8.22
C ILE A 69 -1.50 4.74 -8.85
N LYS A 70 -0.77 5.04 -9.92
CA LYS A 70 -0.87 6.33 -10.65
C LYS A 70 -2.21 6.48 -11.36
N ASP A 71 -2.72 5.43 -11.98
CA ASP A 71 -4.00 5.40 -12.69
C ASP A 71 -5.17 5.63 -11.71
N ALA A 72 -5.00 5.25 -10.44
CA ALA A 72 -5.92 5.56 -9.35
C ALA A 72 -5.80 7.02 -8.83
N GLY A 73 -4.96 7.85 -9.45
CA GLY A 73 -4.72 9.25 -9.06
C GLY A 73 -3.95 9.40 -7.74
N LYS A 74 -3.28 8.35 -7.27
CA LYS A 74 -2.54 8.33 -6.01
C LYS A 74 -1.04 8.48 -6.24
N LYS A 75 -0.31 8.86 -5.18
CA LYS A 75 1.15 8.93 -5.25
C LYS A 75 1.75 7.55 -4.97
N CYS A 76 2.79 7.19 -5.71
CA CYS A 76 3.53 5.96 -5.50
C CYS A 76 4.96 6.28 -5.02
N GLY A 77 5.47 5.46 -4.10
CA GLY A 77 6.85 5.49 -3.62
C GLY A 77 7.50 4.10 -3.64
N TRP A 78 8.79 4.09 -3.37
CA TRP A 78 9.60 2.88 -3.17
C TRP A 78 10.43 3.06 -1.90
N CYS A 79 10.63 1.97 -1.18
CA CYS A 79 11.38 1.91 0.08
C CYS A 79 12.63 1.05 -0.05
#